data_AF-A0A5B1B132-F1
#
_entry.id   AF-A0A5B1B132-F1
#
_cell.length_a   1.000
_cell.length_b   1.000
_cell.length_c   1.000
_cell.angle_alpha   90.00
_cell.angle_beta   90.00
_cell.angle_gamma   90.00
#
_symmetry.space_group_name_H-M   'P 1'
#
loop_
_entity.id
_entity.type
_entity.pdbx_description
1 polymer ?
#
loop_
_entity_poly.entity_id
_entity_poly.type
_entity_poly.pdbx_seq_one_letter_code
_entity_poly.pdbx_strand_id
1 'polypeptide(L)'
;MFSPDQMVQGYIRVYRRDGMQKDFDIKFANTFVINANTRFNHDGTVNLLMDVEFSALIMKIRDSLYVSPANPSNPFIENNVTPTVR
;
A
#
# COMPACT_ATOMS: atom_id res chain seq x y z
N MET A 1 -7.30 -8.46 -13.25
CA MET A 1 -6.51 -7.26 -13.60
C MET A 1 -7.06 -6.10 -12.80
N PHE A 2 -6.19 -5.23 -12.29
CA PHE A 2 -6.60 -4.05 -11.52
C PHE A 2 -7.34 -3.07 -12.44
N SER A 3 -8.50 -2.57 -12.00
CA SER A 3 -9.23 -1.54 -12.75
C SER A 3 -8.50 -0.19 -12.58
N PRO A 4 -8.21 0.56 -13.66
CA PRO A 4 -7.50 1.84 -13.57
C PRO A 4 -8.20 2.86 -12.67
N ASP A 5 -9.53 2.81 -12.62
CA ASP A 5 -10.36 3.77 -11.90
C ASP A 5 -10.62 3.36 -10.44
N GLN A 6 -10.17 2.18 -10.02
CA GLN A 6 -10.41 1.68 -8.68
C GLN A 6 -9.29 2.08 -7.74
N MET A 7 -9.60 2.99 -6.81
CA MET A 7 -8.73 3.24 -5.67
C MET A 7 -8.72 2.03 -4.74
N VAL A 8 -7.53 1.66 -4.28
CA VAL A 8 -7.32 0.59 -3.30
C VAL A 8 -6.67 1.14 -2.03
N GLN A 9 -6.85 0.39 -0.95
CA GLN A 9 -6.18 0.61 0.34
C GLN A 9 -5.55 -0.70 0.79
N GLY A 10 -4.43 -0.62 1.50
CA GLY A 10 -3.71 -1.80 1.92
C GLY A 10 -2.46 -1.50 2.72
N TYR A 11 -1.65 -2.53 2.91
CA TYR A 11 -0.35 -2.41 3.55
C TYR A 11 0.64 -3.43 3.00
N ILE A 12 1.91 -3.05 2.96
CA ILE A 12 3.04 -3.95 2.77
C ILE A 12 3.65 -4.18 4.15
N ARG A 13 3.71 -5.45 4.56
CA ARG A 13 4.32 -5.85 5.83
C ARG A 13 5.73 -6.40 5.58
N VAL A 14 6.70 -5.77 6.21
CA VAL A 14 8.09 -6.23 6.20
C VAL A 14 8.34 -7.02 7.48
N TYR A 15 8.78 -8.26 7.33
CA TYR A 15 9.26 -9.09 8.43
C TYR A 15 10.79 -9.01 8.52
N ARG A 16 11.33 -9.26 9.71
CA ARG A 16 12.76 -9.49 9.87
C ARG A 16 13.17 -10.74 9.08
N ARG A 17 14.48 -10.91 8.87
CA ARG A 17 15.03 -12.07 8.15
C ARG A 17 14.63 -13.41 8.77
N ASP A 18 14.28 -13.43 10.06
CA ASP A 18 13.75 -14.60 10.76
C ASP A 18 12.33 -15.00 10.31
N GLY A 19 11.61 -14.12 9.60
CA GLY A 19 10.24 -14.34 9.13
C GLY A 19 9.18 -14.35 10.23
N MET A 20 9.57 -14.18 11.49
CA MET A 20 8.71 -14.36 12.66
C MET A 20 8.31 -12.99 13.24
N GLN A 21 9.27 -12.07 13.31
CA GLN A 21 9.03 -10.76 13.89
C GLN A 21 8.71 -9.75 12.80
N LYS A 22 7.57 -9.06 12.97
CA LYS A 22 7.24 -7.90 12.15
C LYS A 22 8.27 -6.80 12.41
N ASP A 23 8.86 -6.26 11.34
CA ASP A 23 9.74 -5.10 11.42
C ASP A 23 8.90 -3.81 11.31
N PHE A 24 8.25 -3.59 10.17
CA PHE A 24 7.35 -2.43 10.00
C PHE A 24 6.29 -2.67 8.92
N ASP A 25 5.24 -1.85 8.96
CA ASP A 25 4.17 -1.81 7.96
C ASP A 25 4.29 -0.50 7.17
N ILE A 26 4.21 -0.60 5.85
CA ILE A 26 3.96 0.52 4.94
C ILE A 26 2.47 0.49 4.64
N LYS A 27 1.70 1.45 5.14
CA LYS A 27 0.26 1.54 4.90
C LYS A 27 0.00 2.56 3.80
N PHE A 28 -0.94 2.26 2.91
CA PHE A 28 -1.33 3.15 1.83
C PHE A 28 -2.85 3.16 1.68
N ALA A 29 -3.38 4.32 1.31
CA ALA A 29 -4.79 4.52 1.03
C ALA A 29 -4.98 5.40 -0.19
N ASN A 30 -6.17 5.35 -0.78
CA ASN A 30 -6.52 6.05 -2.02
C ASN A 30 -5.43 5.88 -3.08
N THR A 31 -5.04 4.63 -3.30
CA THR A 31 -3.90 4.26 -4.15
C THR A 31 -4.39 3.76 -5.49
N PHE A 32 -3.76 4.22 -6.57
CA PHE A 32 -4.00 3.70 -7.91
C PHE A 32 -2.90 2.74 -8.31
N VAL A 33 -3.26 1.63 -8.94
CA VAL A 33 -2.30 0.74 -9.58
C VAL A 33 -2.04 1.27 -10.99
N ILE A 34 -0.86 1.86 -11.19
CA ILE A 34 -0.50 2.50 -12.47
C ILE A 34 -0.06 1.43 -13.47
N ASN A 35 0.69 0.44 -12.99
CA ASN A 35 1.26 -0.58 -13.85
C ASN A 35 1.27 -1.93 -13.14
N ALA A 36 1.04 -2.99 -13.91
CA ALA A 36 1.11 -4.37 -13.47
C ALA A 36 1.62 -5.22 -14.63
N ASN A 37 2.93 -5.49 -14.65
CA ASN A 37 3.58 -6.23 -15.71
C ASN A 37 4.01 -7.60 -15.19
N THR A 38 3.62 -8.67 -15.89
CA THR A 38 4.08 -10.02 -15.58
C THR A 38 5.18 -10.40 -16.56
N ARG A 39 6.36 -10.74 -16.04
CA ARG A 39 7.53 -11.15 -16.82
C ARG A 39 7.79 -12.62 -16.59
N PHE A 40 7.95 -13.37 -17.67
CA PHE A 40 8.27 -14.78 -17.65
C PHE A 40 9.13 -15.13 -18.87
N ASN A 41 10.29 -15.73 -18.64
CA ASN A 41 11.11 -16.28 -19.71
C ASN A 41 11.20 -17.79 -19.54
N HIS A 42 10.93 -18.52 -20.63
CA HIS A 42 10.97 -19.98 -20.64
C HIS A 42 12.41 -20.52 -20.61
N ASP A 43 13.42 -19.67 -20.83
CA ASP A 43 14.84 -20.03 -20.92
C ASP A 43 15.49 -20.25 -19.54
N GLY A 44 14.73 -20.08 -18.46
CA GLY A 44 15.18 -20.28 -17.08
C GLY A 44 16.02 -19.14 -16.52
N THR A 45 16.24 -18.06 -17.28
CA THR A 45 17.00 -16.89 -16.81
C THR A 45 16.17 -15.97 -15.91
N VAL A 46 14.84 -15.98 -16.10
CA VAL A 46 13.90 -15.15 -15.33
C VAL A 46 12.76 -16.02 -14.84
N ASN A 47 12.66 -16.17 -13.53
CA ASN A 47 11.50 -16.77 -12.87
C ASN A 47 10.23 -15.96 -13.18
N LEU A 48 9.05 -16.57 -13.04
CA LEU A 48 7.78 -15.84 -13.14
C LEU A 48 7.75 -14.71 -12.09
N LEU A 49 7.76 -13.47 -12.56
CA LEU A 49 7.76 -12.27 -11.73
C LEU A 49 6.58 -11.37 -12.12
N MET A 50 6.07 -10.62 -11.14
CA MET A 50 5.07 -9.60 -11.34
C MET A 50 5.57 -8.28 -10.76
N ASP A 51 5.78 -7.31 -11.64
CA ASP A 51 6.16 -5.95 -11.30
C ASP A 51 4.88 -5.11 -11.17
N VAL A 52 4.63 -4.57 -9.98
CA VAL A 52 3.46 -3.74 -9.70
C VAL A 52 3.92 -2.35 -9.26
N GLU A 53 3.41 -1.33 -9.93
CA GLU A 53 3.66 0.08 -9.61
C GLU A 53 2.37 0.74 -9.13
N PHE A 54 2.44 1.36 -7.95
CA PHE A 54 1.32 2.01 -7.30
C PHE A 54 1.64 3.46 -6.96
N SER A 55 0.67 4.35 -7.21
CA SER A 55 0.71 5.75 -6.76
C SER A 55 -0.26 5.93 -5.61
N ALA A 56 0.29 6.11 -4.41
CA ALA A 56 -0.48 6.31 -3.20
C ALA A 56 -0.69 7.80 -2.93
N LEU A 57 -1.96 8.22 -2.81
CA LEU A 57 -2.26 9.58 -2.36
C LEU A 57 -1.99 9.76 -0.87
N ILE A 58 -2.03 8.68 -0.08
CA ILE A 58 -1.65 8.69 1.32
C ILE A 58 -0.77 7.50 1.63
N MET A 59 0.32 7.75 2.32
CA MET A 59 1.27 6.72 2.73
C MET A 59 1.75 6.97 4.14
N LYS A 60 1.69 5.94 5.00
CA LYS A 60 2.25 5.96 6.35
C LYS A 60 3.33 4.90 6.46
N ILE A 61 4.54 5.33 6.82
CA ILE A 61 5.70 4.46 7.08
C ILE A 61 6.20 4.80 8.47
N ARG A 62 6.08 3.84 9.41
CA ARG A 62 6.43 4.06 10.82
C ARG A 62 5.72 5.31 11.36
N ASP A 63 6.48 6.34 11.74
CA ASP A 63 5.99 7.61 12.30
C ASP A 63 5.81 8.70 11.24
N SER A 64 6.22 8.45 9.99
CA SER A 64 6.09 9.39 8.89
C SER A 64 4.77 9.19 8.14
N LEU A 65 4.01 10.27 7.96
CA LEU A 65 2.79 10.31 7.15
C LEU A 65 2.99 11.29 6.00
N TYR A 66 2.78 10.80 4.78
CA TYR A 66 2.70 11.61 3.57
C TYR A 66 1.25 11.65 3.09
N VAL A 67 0.77 12.86 2.77
CA VAL A 67 -0.55 13.11 2.19
C VAL A 67 -0.38 14.00 0.96
N SER A 68 -0.81 13.51 -0.20
CA SER A 68 -0.84 14.30 -1.43
C SER A 68 -1.91 15.41 -1.33
N PRO A 69 -1.62 16.64 -1.82
CA PRO A 69 -2.63 17.70 -1.90
C PRO A 69 -3.83 17.34 -2.78
N ALA A 70 -3.67 16.40 -3.72
CA ALA A 70 -4.74 15.91 -4.58
C ALA A 70 -5.64 14.85 -3.91
N ASN A 71 -5.47 14.61 -2.61
CA ASN A 71 -6.21 13.58 -1.89
C ASN A 71 -7.66 14.00 -1.60
N PRO A 72 -8.67 13.24 -2.05
CA PRO A 72 -10.08 13.61 -1.87
C PRO A 72 -10.58 13.45 -0.42
N SER A 73 -10.06 12.51 0.37
CA SER A 73 -10.32 12.40 1.82
C SER A 73 -9.26 11.56 2.51
N ASN A 74 -8.92 11.84 3.77
CA ASN A 74 -7.90 11.07 4.50
C ASN A 74 -8.53 10.03 5.44
N PRO A 75 -8.51 8.72 5.11
CA PRO A 75 -9.03 7.65 5.97
C PRO A 75 -8.18 7.37 7.23
N PHE A 76 -6.99 7.98 7.37
CA PHE A 76 -6.17 7.88 8.58
C PHE A 76 -6.41 9.01 9.58
N ILE A 77 -7.40 9.89 9.33
CA ILE A 77 -7.87 10.78 10.37
C ILE A 77 -8.56 9.91 11.40
N GLU A 78 -7.89 9.71 12.53
CA GLU A 78 -8.54 9.23 13.75
C GLU A 78 -9.61 10.27 14.07
N ASN A 79 -10.87 9.97 13.73
CA ASN A 79 -11.98 10.69 14.33
C ASN A 79 -11.81 10.49 15.82
N ASN A 80 -11.38 11.54 16.53
CA ASN A 80 -11.50 11.62 17.98
C ASN A 80 -13.00 11.60 18.29
N VAL A 81 -13.63 10.43 18.18
CA VAL A 81 -14.97 10.18 18.67
C VAL A 81 -14.80 10.16 20.16
N THR A 82 -15.01 11.31 20.80
CA THR A 82 -15.20 11.40 22.24
C THR A 82 -16.29 10.39 22.56
N PRO A 83 -16.01 9.30 23.31
CA PRO A 83 -17.02 8.31 23.63
C PRO A 83 -18.11 9.05 24.41
N THR A 84 -19.28 9.21 23.81
CA THR A 84 -20.44 9.73 24.51
C THR A 84 -20.91 8.60 25.39
N VAL A 85 -20.54 8.67 26.68
CA VAL A 85 -21.08 7.79 27.71
C VAL A 85 -22.61 7.96 27.67
N ARG A 86 -23.31 6.88 27.31
CA ARG A 86 -24.75 6.73 27.54
C ARG A 86 -24.95 5.79 28.72
#